data_AF-A0A0G0B840-F1
#
_entry.id   AF-A0A0G0B840-F1
#
_cell.length_a   1.000
_cell.length_b   1.000
_cell.length_c   1.000
_cell.angle_alpha   90.00
_cell.angle_beta   90.00
_cell.angle_gamma   90.00
#
_symmetry.space_group_name_H-M   'P 1'
#
loop_
_entity.id
_entity.type
_entity.pdbx_description
1 polymer ?
#
loop_
_entity_poly.entity_id
_entity_poly.type
_entity_poly.pdbx_seq_one_letter_code
_entity_poly.pdbx_strand_id
1 'polypeptide(L)'
;MEELKQLNGISTADTEHLQVSYKENELSISYIDWQEKSVKLIFKDVLGYRVGQFNNNTERNDSAYEVLNSDWLKEFKIDDTKKEYHHYKLAFNDFRDCVIDIVSTSYIAI
;
A
#
# COMPACT_ATOMS: atom_id res chain seq x y z
N MET A 1 6.27 16.91 14.90
CA MET A 1 6.97 15.85 14.14
C MET A 1 6.18 14.60 14.41
N GLU A 2 5.16 14.35 13.60
CA GLU A 2 4.24 13.23 13.82
C GLU A 2 5.00 11.94 13.48
N GLU A 3 5.22 11.10 14.48
CA GLU A 3 5.78 9.78 14.29
C GLU A 3 4.83 8.99 13.40
N LEU A 4 5.27 8.71 12.18
CA LEU A 4 4.60 7.76 11.30
C LEU A 4 4.50 6.45 12.08
N LYS A 5 3.29 6.09 12.50
CA LYS A 5 3.01 4.80 13.12
C LYS A 5 3.41 3.72 12.13
N GLN A 6 4.63 3.21 12.28
CA GLN A 6 5.05 1.95 11.69
C GLN A 6 4.22 0.88 12.40
N LEU A 7 3.00 0.65 11.89
CA LEU A 7 2.12 -0.41 12.33
C LEU A 7 2.82 -1.73 11.95
N ASN A 8 3.46 -2.31 12.97
CA ASN A 8 4.09 -3.63 13.00
C ASN A 8 3.62 -4.56 11.88
N GLY A 9 4.50 -4.89 10.94
CA GLY A 9 4.14 -5.80 9.86
C GLY A 9 5.20 -6.09 8.81
N ILE A 10 6.40 -5.50 8.85
CA ILE A 10 7.52 -5.94 8.02
C ILE A 10 8.53 -6.65 8.91
N SER A 11 8.17 -7.86 9.36
CA SER A 11 9.20 -8.89 9.23
C SER A 11 9.36 -9.07 7.74
N THR A 12 10.60 -9.00 7.27
CA THR A 12 11.09 -9.37 5.95
C THR A 12 10.54 -10.75 5.57
N ALA A 13 9.26 -10.85 5.24
CA ALA A 13 8.63 -12.10 4.90
C ALA A 13 9.00 -12.34 3.45
N ASP A 14 10.09 -13.11 3.28
CA ASP A 14 10.38 -14.03 2.19
C ASP A 14 9.67 -13.74 0.85
N THR A 15 10.31 -13.67 -0.30
CA THR A 15 11.63 -14.12 -0.76
C THR A 15 11.57 -13.79 -2.27
N GLU A 16 12.61 -13.16 -2.81
CA GLU A 16 12.86 -12.96 -4.25
C GLU A 16 11.89 -12.07 -5.08
N HIS A 17 10.60 -11.96 -4.72
CA HIS A 17 9.58 -11.45 -5.64
C HIS A 17 8.73 -10.26 -5.16
N LEU A 18 8.74 -9.86 -3.87
CA LEU A 18 8.06 -8.64 -3.36
C LEU A 18 9.00 -7.83 -2.46
N GLN A 19 9.13 -6.54 -2.74
CA GLN A 19 9.96 -5.61 -1.98
C GLN A 19 9.13 -4.37 -1.61
N VAL A 20 9.15 -4.00 -0.34
CA VAL A 20 8.50 -2.78 0.17
C VAL A 20 9.55 -1.91 0.82
N SER A 21 9.65 -0.65 0.39
CA SER A 21 10.62 0.32 0.89
C SER A 21 9.94 1.64 1.17
N TYR A 22 10.19 2.22 2.34
CA TYR A 22 9.65 3.51 2.75
C TYR A 22 10.78 4.50 3.02
N LYS A 23 10.77 5.64 2.32
CA LYS A 23 11.79 6.69 2.47
C LYS A 23 11.20 8.05 2.13
N GLU A 24 11.47 9.07 2.93
CA GLU A 24 11.11 10.48 2.61
C GLU A 24 9.63 10.67 2.22
N ASN A 25 8.70 10.08 2.98
CA ASN A 25 7.25 10.10 2.69
C ASN A 25 6.85 9.46 1.35
N GLU A 26 7.72 8.61 0.79
CA GLU A 26 7.45 7.79 -0.37
C GLU A 26 7.45 6.31 0.01
N LEU A 27 6.43 5.58 -0.43
CA LEU A 27 6.39 4.12 -0.34
C LEU A 27 6.59 3.53 -1.73
N SER A 28 7.66 2.78 -1.90
CA SER A 28 7.94 1.99 -3.10
C SER A 28 7.56 0.53 -2.84
N ILE A 29 6.75 -0.05 -3.71
CA ILE A 29 6.39 -1.47 -3.72
C ILE A 29 6.80 -2.04 -5.07
N SER A 30 7.71 -3.01 -5.08
CA SER A 30 8.14 -3.71 -6.29
C SER A 30 7.77 -5.17 -6.19
N TYR A 31 7.14 -5.73 -7.22
CA TYR A 31 6.78 -7.15 -7.24
C TYR A 31 6.80 -7.74 -8.64
N ILE A 32 6.81 -9.07 -8.73
CA ILE A 32 6.59 -9.79 -9.98
C ILE A 32 5.10 -10.17 -10.07
N ASP A 33 4.41 -9.68 -11.10
CA ASP A 33 3.02 -10.01 -11.41
C ASP A 33 2.87 -11.46 -11.93
N TRP A 34 1.64 -11.99 -11.97
CA TRP A 34 1.33 -13.33 -12.49
C TRP A 34 1.78 -13.57 -13.95
N GLN A 35 2.01 -12.51 -14.73
CA GLN A 35 2.63 -12.59 -16.06
C GLN A 35 4.17 -12.56 -16.03
N GLU A 36 4.79 -12.80 -14.88
CA GLU A 36 6.24 -12.74 -14.66
C GLU A 36 6.84 -11.34 -14.97
N LYS A 37 6.01 -10.29 -14.90
CA LYS A 37 6.43 -8.90 -15.16
C LYS A 37 6.81 -8.22 -13.86
N SER A 38 7.95 -7.54 -13.87
CA SER A 38 8.32 -6.64 -12.78
C SER A 38 7.43 -5.40 -12.81
N VAL A 39 6.72 -5.16 -11.73
CA VAL A 39 5.87 -3.99 -11.51
C VAL A 39 6.43 -3.19 -10.35
N LYS A 40 6.58 -1.87 -10.53
CA LYS A 40 6.96 -0.97 -9.45
C LYS A 40 5.90 0.09 -9.23
N LEU A 41 5.36 0.15 -8.03
CA LEU A 41 4.43 1.17 -7.57
C LEU A 41 5.15 2.15 -6.64
N ILE A 42 4.97 3.44 -6.88
CA ILE A 42 5.53 4.51 -6.05
C ILE A 42 4.40 5.40 -5.56
N PHE A 43 4.17 5.39 -4.25
CA PHE A 43 3.17 6.21 -3.56
C PHE A 43 3.82 7.45 -2.95
N LYS A 44 3.24 8.64 -3.18
CA LYS A 44 3.79 9.94 -2.77
C LYS A 44 3.02 10.56 -1.62
N ASP A 45 3.76 11.19 -0.70
CA ASP A 45 3.19 11.79 0.51
C ASP A 45 2.37 10.75 1.28
N VAL A 46 3.00 9.66 1.67
CA VAL A 46 2.32 8.57 2.39
C VAL A 46 2.16 8.95 3.87
N LEU A 47 0.93 8.84 4.38
CA LEU A 47 0.62 9.03 5.80
C LEU A 47 0.78 7.74 6.61
N GLY A 48 0.55 6.60 5.95
CA GLY A 48 0.67 5.30 6.58
C GLY A 48 0.41 4.17 5.60
N TYR A 49 0.90 2.98 5.95
CA TYR A 49 0.58 1.74 5.27
C TYR A 49 0.37 0.63 6.31
N ARG A 50 -0.43 -0.38 5.98
CA ARG A 50 -0.56 -1.61 6.75
C ARG A 50 -0.47 -2.81 5.82
N VAL A 51 0.13 -3.88 6.31
CA VAL A 51 0.20 -5.17 5.63
C VAL A 51 -0.74 -6.11 6.38
N GLY A 52 -1.61 -6.78 5.65
CA GLY A 52 -2.58 -7.72 6.19
C GLY A 52 -2.68 -8.98 5.33
N GLN A 53 -3.50 -9.90 5.82
CA GLN A 53 -3.91 -11.06 5.05
C GLN A 53 -5.31 -10.85 4.48
N PHE A 54 -5.55 -11.45 3.33
CA PHE A 54 -6.79 -11.46 2.60
C PHE A 54 -7.92 -12.06 3.43
N ASN A 55 -9.14 -11.56 3.19
CA ASN A 55 -10.40 -12.23 3.54
C ASN A 55 -11.17 -12.49 2.24
N ASN A 56 -11.99 -13.54 2.21
CA ASN A 56 -12.70 -14.13 1.05
C ASN A 56 -13.43 -13.18 0.06
N ASN A 57 -13.53 -11.88 0.35
CA ASN A 57 -14.23 -10.86 -0.43
C ASN A 57 -13.32 -9.82 -1.10
N THR A 58 -11.99 -9.98 -1.08
CA THR A 58 -11.09 -9.03 -1.75
C THR A 58 -10.87 -9.45 -3.21
N GLU A 59 -10.94 -8.53 -4.16
CA GLU A 59 -10.63 -8.86 -5.56
C GLU A 59 -9.11 -8.95 -5.72
N ARG A 60 -8.60 -10.12 -6.11
CA ARG A 60 -7.16 -10.35 -6.38
C ARG A 60 -6.89 -10.00 -7.85
N ASN A 61 -6.24 -8.88 -8.10
CA ASN A 61 -5.99 -8.40 -9.46
C ASN A 61 -4.56 -7.86 -9.66
N ASP A 62 -3.64 -8.10 -8.71
CA ASP A 62 -2.24 -7.65 -8.75
C ASP A 62 -2.10 -6.16 -9.11
N SER A 63 -3.12 -5.37 -8.77
CA SER A 63 -3.26 -3.97 -9.15
C SER A 63 -3.73 -3.19 -7.93
N ALA A 64 -3.17 -2.00 -7.75
CA ALA A 64 -3.65 -1.08 -6.73
C ALA A 64 -4.98 -0.47 -7.19
N TYR A 65 -5.94 -0.40 -6.28
CA TYR A 65 -7.22 0.30 -6.49
C TYR A 65 -7.51 1.23 -5.33
N GLU A 66 -8.30 2.27 -5.60
CA GLU A 66 -8.75 3.20 -4.57
C GLU A 66 -9.95 2.65 -3.82
N VAL A 67 -9.91 2.73 -2.49
CA VAL A 67 -11.00 2.38 -1.59
C VAL A 67 -11.81 3.63 -1.27
N LEU A 68 -12.96 3.76 -1.93
CA LEU A 68 -13.91 4.86 -1.69
C LEU A 68 -14.54 4.75 -0.30
N ASN A 69 -14.79 5.89 0.34
CA ASN A 69 -15.39 5.99 1.68
C ASN A 69 -14.63 5.22 2.77
N SER A 70 -13.30 5.14 2.66
CA SER A 70 -12.46 4.47 3.64
C SER A 70 -12.63 5.03 5.05
N ASP A 71 -13.11 4.20 5.99
CA ASP A 71 -13.12 4.54 7.41
C ASP A 71 -11.71 4.69 7.97
N TRP A 72 -10.74 3.97 7.42
CA TRP A 72 -9.34 4.08 7.83
C TRP A 72 -8.75 5.46 7.51
N LEU A 73 -9.16 6.07 6.38
CA LEU A 73 -8.76 7.44 6.03
C LEU A 73 -9.22 8.45 7.09
N LYS A 74 -10.39 8.23 7.70
CA LYS A 74 -10.94 9.10 8.75
C LYS A 74 -10.12 9.04 10.05
N GLU A 75 -9.41 7.95 10.29
CA GLU A 75 -8.55 7.80 11.49
C GLU A 75 -7.32 8.71 11.46
N PHE A 76 -6.87 9.13 10.27
CA PHE A 76 -5.71 10.02 10.11
C PHE A 76 -6.00 11.48 10.45
N LYS A 77 -7.24 11.85 10.82
CA LYS A 77 -7.66 13.21 11.21
C LYS A 77 -7.01 14.27 10.32
N ILE A 78 -7.23 14.14 9.02
CA ILE A 78 -6.64 15.02 7.99
C ILE A 78 -7.36 16.37 8.08
N ASP A 79 -6.95 17.17 9.07
CA ASP A 79 -7.41 18.54 9.29
C ASP A 79 -6.68 19.44 8.28
N ASP A 80 -7.40 19.86 7.24
CA ASP A 80 -7.07 20.97 6.36
C ASP A 80 -5.66 20.91 5.69
N THR A 81 -5.26 19.74 5.20
CA THR A 81 -4.08 19.68 4.32
C THR A 81 -4.46 20.18 2.93
N LYS A 82 -3.64 21.05 2.31
CA LYS A 82 -3.75 21.44 0.88
C LYS A 82 -3.66 20.25 -0.11
N LYS A 83 -3.45 19.04 0.40
CA LYS A 83 -3.29 17.80 -0.34
C LYS A 83 -4.49 16.91 -0.04
N GLU A 84 -5.05 16.33 -1.08
CA GLU A 84 -6.08 15.29 -0.97
C GLU A 84 -5.40 13.93 -0.81
N TYR A 85 -5.79 13.19 0.23
CA TYR A 85 -5.26 11.86 0.51
C TYR A 85 -6.30 10.82 0.18
N HIS A 86 -5.84 9.74 -0.44
CA HIS A 86 -6.64 8.63 -0.87
C HIS A 86 -6.18 7.35 -0.17
N HIS A 87 -7.12 6.45 0.06
CA HIS A 87 -6.82 5.11 0.53
C HIS A 87 -6.69 4.17 -0.68
N TYR A 88 -5.50 3.64 -0.89
CA TYR A 88 -5.21 2.63 -1.89
C TYR A 88 -5.09 1.26 -1.25
N LYS A 89 -5.55 0.23 -1.95
CA LYS A 89 -5.42 -1.16 -1.54
C LYS A 89 -4.84 -1.98 -2.69
N LEU A 90 -3.82 -2.78 -2.36
CA LEU A 90 -3.13 -3.65 -3.28
C LEU A 90 -3.31 -5.09 -2.79
N ALA A 91 -3.92 -5.92 -3.62
CA ALA A 91 -4.15 -7.33 -3.31
C ALA A 91 -3.43 -8.19 -4.36
N PHE A 92 -2.47 -8.96 -3.89
CA PHE A 92 -1.65 -9.82 -4.72
C PHE A 92 -2.32 -11.18 -4.95
N ASN A 93 -2.18 -11.73 -6.15
CA ASN A 93 -2.74 -13.04 -6.47
C ASN A 93 -1.83 -14.18 -6.01
N ASP A 94 -0.53 -14.08 -6.31
CA ASP A 94 0.44 -15.14 -6.08
C ASP A 94 1.09 -15.09 -4.68
N PHE A 95 1.11 -13.90 -4.06
CA PHE A 95 1.74 -13.72 -2.75
C PHE A 95 0.80 -14.05 -1.61
N ARG A 96 0.67 -15.34 -1.24
CA ARG A 96 0.11 -15.85 0.04
C ARG A 96 -0.96 -14.96 0.69
N ASP A 97 -1.99 -14.58 -0.07
CA ASP A 97 -3.08 -13.77 0.48
C ASP A 97 -2.61 -12.40 1.06
N CYS A 98 -1.53 -11.82 0.54
CA CYS A 98 -0.99 -10.56 1.01
C CYS A 98 -1.81 -9.39 0.47
N VAL A 99 -2.19 -8.49 1.38
CA VAL A 99 -2.88 -7.25 1.05
C VAL A 99 -2.13 -6.11 1.72
N ILE A 100 -1.90 -5.04 0.96
CA ILE A 100 -1.30 -3.81 1.45
C ILE A 100 -2.33 -2.69 1.30
N ASP A 101 -2.69 -2.07 2.41
CA ASP A 101 -3.47 -0.82 2.41
C ASP A 101 -2.50 0.36 2.61
N ILE A 102 -2.67 1.43 1.85
CA ILE A 102 -1.80 2.60 1.81
C ILE A 102 -2.64 3.88 1.81
N VAL A 103 -2.32 4.85 2.66
CA VAL A 103 -2.87 6.21 2.56
C VAL A 103 -1.83 7.14 1.96
N SER A 104 -2.14 7.70 0.79
CA SER A 104 -1.21 8.47 -0.05
C SER A 104 -1.95 9.53 -0.87
N THR A 105 -1.27 10.56 -1.34
CA THR A 105 -1.88 11.55 -2.25
C THR A 105 -2.05 11.02 -3.66
N SER A 106 -1.07 10.25 -4.13
CA SER A 106 -1.06 9.70 -5.48
C SER A 106 -0.14 8.48 -5.53
N TYR A 107 -0.24 7.71 -6.62
CA TYR A 107 0.75 6.72 -6.96
C TYR A 107 1.02 6.71 -8.46
N ILE A 108 2.20 6.22 -8.82
CA ILE A 108 2.55 5.91 -10.21
C ILE A 108 2.97 4.45 -10.31
N ALA A 109 2.60 3.80 -11.41
CA ALA A 109 3.07 2.48 -11.78
C ALA A 109 4.13 2.61 -12.89
N ILE A 110 5.26 1.94 -12.71
CA ILE A 110 6.44 1.95 -13.60
C ILE A 110 6.78 0.51 -13.98
#